data_AF-A0A654TYE9-F1
#
_entry.id   AF-A0A654TYE9-F1
#
_cell.length_a   1.000
_cell.length_b   1.000
_cell.length_c   1.000
_cell.angle_alpha   90.00
_cell.angle_beta   90.00
_cell.angle_gamma   90.00
#
_symmetry.space_group_name_H-M   'P 1'
#
loop_
_entity.id
_entity.type
_entity.pdbx_description
1 polymer ?
#
loop_
_entity_poly.entity_id
_entity_poly.type
_entity_poly.pdbx_seq_one_letter_code
_entity_poly.pdbx_strand_id
1 'polypeptide(L)' 'MIAPGTVRAGDTITVDYRPEHNVTVGLVFRARTSESELLPQLLAADALAAELKAYARERTPSPPPVDSADDV' A
#
# COMPACT_ATOMS: atom_id res chain seq x y z
N MET A 1 3.80 -16.83 8.01
CA MET A 1 5.12 -17.42 7.75
C MET A 1 5.18 -17.78 6.27
N ILE A 2 6.24 -17.42 5.55
CA ILE A 2 6.42 -17.82 4.14
C ILE A 2 7.55 -18.85 4.12
N ALA A 3 7.30 -19.99 3.50
CA ALA A 3 8.28 -21.07 3.39
C ALA A 3 8.23 -21.69 1.99
N PRO A 4 9.34 -22.24 1.48
CA PRO A 4 9.34 -23.00 0.24
C PRO A 4 8.44 -24.25 0.33
N GLY A 5 7.83 -24.64 -0.80
CA GLY A 5 6.98 -25.82 -0.90
C GLY A 5 6.63 -26.16 -2.35
N THR A 6 6.00 -27.31 -2.58
CA THR A 6 5.51 -27.73 -3.90
C THR A 6 4.08 -27.24 -4.11
N VAL A 7 3.80 -26.75 -5.32
CA VAL A 7 2.45 -26.35 -5.78
C VAL A 7 2.13 -27.03 -7.10
N ARG A 8 0.86 -27.30 -7.36
CA ARG A 8 0.34 -27.92 -8.58
C ARG A 8 -0.89 -27.17 -9.09
N ALA A 9 -1.19 -27.33 -10.37
CA ALA A 9 -2.43 -26.82 -10.95
C ALA A 9 -3.63 -27.52 -10.30
N GLY A 10 -4.64 -26.73 -9.92
CA GLY A 10 -5.84 -27.22 -9.23
C GLY A 10 -5.75 -27.20 -7.70
N ASP A 11 -4.60 -26.84 -7.13
CA ASP A 11 -4.49 -26.65 -5.68
C ASP A 11 -5.42 -25.53 -5.20
N THR A 12 -6.05 -25.74 -4.03
CA THR A 12 -6.96 -24.75 -3.44
C THR A 12 -6.17 -23.57 -2.87
N ILE A 13 -6.65 -22.35 -3.11
CA ILE A 13 -6.12 -21.14 -2.49
C ILE A 13 -6.98 -20.81 -1.26
N THR A 14 -6.35 -20.72 -0.10
CA THR A 14 -7.00 -20.30 1.16
C THR A 14 -6.40 -18.99 1.66
N VAL A 15 -7.25 -18.10 2.17
CA VAL A 15 -6.80 -16.88 2.84
C VAL A 15 -6.50 -17.21 4.29
N ASP A 16 -5.23 -17.41 4.61
CA ASP A 16 -4.76 -17.70 5.98
C ASP A 16 -4.61 -16.43 6.83
N TYR A 17 -4.27 -15.30 6.18
CA TYR A 17 -4.07 -14.03 6.86
C TYR A 17 -4.53 -12.86 6.00
N ARG A 18 -5.22 -11.90 6.63
CA ARG A 18 -5.61 -10.62 6.05
C ARG A 18 -5.12 -9.49 6.97
N PRO A 19 -4.17 -8.65 6.53
CA PRO A 19 -3.71 -7.50 7.31
C PRO A 19 -4.81 -6.44 7.52
N GLU A 20 -4.69 -5.68 8.60
CA GLU A 20 -5.58 -4.56 8.93
C GLU A 20 -5.21 -3.31 8.12
N HIS A 21 -5.47 -3.33 6.82
CA HIS A 21 -5.40 -2.16 5.95
C HIS A 21 -6.37 -2.28 4.78
N ASN A 22 -6.83 -1.14 4.26
CA ASN A 22 -7.74 -1.09 3.10
C ASN A 22 -7.01 -1.04 1.74
N VAL A 23 -5.70 -1.30 1.71
CA VAL A 23 -4.93 -1.34 0.47
C VAL A 23 -5.31 -2.60 -0.34
N THR A 24 -5.80 -2.39 -1.55
CA THR A 24 -6.19 -3.44 -2.50
C THR A 24 -5.38 -3.34 -3.79
N VAL A 25 -5.38 -4.41 -4.60
CA VAL A 25 -4.76 -4.39 -5.94
C VAL A 25 -5.35 -3.27 -6.81
N GLY A 26 -6.67 -3.07 -6.75
CA GLY A 26 -7.34 -1.99 -7.48
C GLY A 26 -6.88 -0.60 -7.04
N LEU A 27 -6.70 -0.39 -5.74
CA LEU A 27 -6.20 0.88 -5.20
C LEU A 27 -4.75 1.14 -5.66
N VAL A 28 -3.87 0.12 -5.61
CA VAL A 28 -2.50 0.23 -6.15
C VAL A 28 -2.51 0.60 -7.63
N PHE A 29 -3.37 -0.04 -8.43
CA PHE A 29 -3.46 0.23 -9.87
C PHE A 29 -3.90 1.68 -10.15
N ARG A 30 -4.99 2.15 -9.53
CA ARG A 30 -5.46 3.53 -9.72
C ARG A 30 -4.41 4.55 -9.29
N ALA A 31 -3.83 4.34 -8.10
CA ALA A 31 -2.78 5.20 -7.55
C ALA A 31 -1.57 5.36 -8.49
N ARG A 32 -1.21 4.28 -9.19
CA ARG A 32 -0.03 4.26 -10.07
C ARG A 32 -0.31 4.77 -11.49
N THR A 33 -1.57 4.79 -11.92
CA THR A 33 -1.91 5.03 -13.34
C THR A 33 -2.66 6.33 -13.59
N SER A 34 -3.55 6.74 -12.69
CA SER A 34 -4.51 7.81 -12.96
C SER A 34 -4.82 8.72 -11.77
N GLU A 35 -4.68 8.22 -10.53
CA GLU A 35 -5.12 8.89 -9.29
C GLU A 35 -3.93 9.03 -8.33
N SER A 36 -2.92 9.84 -8.67
CA SER A 36 -1.66 9.94 -7.90
C SER A 36 -1.86 10.43 -6.46
N GLU A 37 -2.95 11.12 -6.16
CA GLU A 37 -3.38 11.52 -4.83
C GLU A 37 -3.62 10.34 -3.87
N LEU A 38 -3.81 9.12 -4.39
CA LEU A 38 -3.97 7.90 -3.59
C LEU A 38 -2.63 7.29 -3.13
N LEU A 39 -1.50 7.74 -3.66
CA LEU A 39 -0.18 7.18 -3.32
C LEU A 39 0.15 7.14 -1.82
N PRO A 40 -0.18 8.15 -1.00
CA PRO A 40 0.09 8.09 0.44
C PRO A 40 -0.60 6.91 1.13
N GLN A 41 -1.79 6.49 0.65
CA GLN A 41 -2.56 5.39 1.23
C GLN A 41 -1.86 4.04 1.08
N LEU A 42 -1.01 3.88 0.05
CA LEU A 42 -0.25 2.65 -0.18
C LEU A 42 0.73 2.35 0.95
N LEU A 43 1.17 3.38 1.69
CA LEU A 43 2.17 3.25 2.75
C LEU A 43 1.63 2.55 4.01
N ALA A 44 0.31 2.37 4.13
CA ALA A 44 -0.31 1.56 5.19
C ALA A 44 -0.09 0.04 5.01
N ALA A 45 0.30 -0.41 3.80
CA ALA A 45 0.55 -1.82 3.54
C ALA A 45 2.00 -2.23 3.84
N ASP A 46 2.22 -2.83 5.01
CA ASP A 46 3.55 -3.29 5.43
C ASP A 46 4.16 -4.34 4.49
N ALA A 47 3.33 -5.20 3.90
CA ALA A 47 3.78 -6.25 2.96
C ALA A 47 3.90 -5.76 1.50
N LEU A 48 3.67 -4.48 1.21
CA LEU A 48 3.78 -3.94 -0.14
C LEU A 48 5.23 -4.04 -0.66
N ALA A 49 5.38 -4.33 -1.96
CA ALA A 49 6.69 -4.39 -2.62
C ALA A 49 7.52 -3.12 -2.38
N ALA A 50 8.81 -3.29 -2.11
CA ALA A 50 9.71 -2.19 -1.74
C ALA A 50 9.73 -1.07 -2.80
N GLU A 51 9.75 -1.43 -4.08
CA GLU A 51 9.71 -0.48 -5.20
C GLU A 51 8.43 0.37 -5.21
N LEU A 52 7.28 -0.22 -4.89
CA LEU A 52 6.01 0.52 -4.82
C LEU A 52 6.00 1.48 -3.61
N LYS A 53 6.55 1.06 -2.46
CA LYS A 53 6.71 1.95 -1.31
C LYS A 53 7.66 3.12 -1.62
N ALA A 54 8.78 2.86 -2.30
CA ALA A 54 9.72 3.91 -2.71
C ALA A 54 9.04 4.91 -3.66
N TYR A 55 8.37 4.40 -4.70
CA TYR A 55 7.61 5.21 -5.65
C TYR A 55 6.56 6.09 -4.96
N ALA A 56 5.80 5.53 -4.02
CA ALA A 56 4.79 6.26 -3.27
C ALA A 56 5.41 7.37 -2.40
N ARG A 57 6.54 7.10 -1.73
CA ARG A 57 7.24 8.11 -0.92
C ARG A 57 7.80 9.25 -1.76
N GLU A 58 8.41 8.95 -2.90
CA GLU A 58 8.97 9.96 -3.80
C GLU A 58 7.92 10.93 -4.36
N ARG A 59 6.69 10.46 -4.54
CA ARG A 59 5.60 11.21 -5.17
C ARG A 59 4.53 11.71 -4.20
N THR A 60 4.64 11.37 -2.92
CA THR A 60 3.80 11.94 -1.89
C THR A 60 4.40 13.29 -1.49
N PRO A 61 3.71 14.42 -1.75
CA PRO A 61 4.16 15.68 -1.18
C PRO A 61 4.15 15.57 0.35
N SER A 62 5.15 16.16 1.02
CA SER A 62 5.05 16.39 2.47
C SER A 62 3.74 17.14 2.72
N PRO A 63 2.93 16.77 3.74
CA PRO A 63 1.85 17.64 4.16
C PRO A 63 2.43 19.04 4.41
N PRO A 64 1.75 20.12 3.97
CA PRO A 64 2.17 21.47 4.33
C PRO A 64 2.26 21.54 5.86
N PRO A 65 3.25 22.25 6.42
CA PRO A 65 3.30 22.45 7.86
C PRO A 65 1.94 23.00 8.29
N VAL A 66 1.26 22.26 9.19
CA VAL A 66 0.07 22.76 9.85
C VAL A 66 0.51 24.01 10.61
N ASP A 67 0.05 25.17 10.16
CA ASP A 67 0.28 26.43 10.84
C ASP A 67 -0.49 26.33 12.16
N SER A 68 0.22 26.13 13.27
CA SER A 68 -0.34 26.10 14.64
C SER A 68 -0.81 27.49 15.10
N ALA A 69 -1.15 28.39 14.18
CA ALA A 69 -1.71 29.70 14.45
C ALA A 69 -3.24 29.61 14.58
N ASP A 70 -3.70 28.87 15.59
CA ASP A 70 -5.00 29.11 16.24
C ASP A 70 -4.82 28.78 17.73
N ASP A 71 -3.88 29.51 18.35
CA ASP A 71 -3.88 29.79 19.79
C ASP A 71 -4.73 31.05 19.98
N VAL A 72 -6.00 30.87 20.33
CA VAL A 72 -6.86 31.90 20.95
C VAL A 72 -7.59 31.26 22.13
#